data_AF-A0A401PTV6-F1
#
_entry.id   AF-A0A401PTV6-F1
#
_cell.length_a   1.000
_cell.length_b   1.000
_cell.length_c   1.000
_cell.angle_alpha   90.00
_cell.angle_beta   90.00
_cell.angle_gamma   90.00
#
_symmetry.space_group_name_H-M   'P 1'
#
loop_
_entity.id
_entity.type
_entity.pdbx_description
1 polymer ?
#
loop_
_entity_poly.entity_id
_entity_poly.type
_entity_poly.pdbx_seq_one_letter_code
_entity_poly.pdbx_strand_id
1 'polypeptide(L)'
;ESSEAKFLTPVSMKTLFAILFLTSCLSSLVENVMVQDGDYEFLLEEVKQLWLLMNKGHLGSTPDADKSQVSTLCKNPELPEVFQPVCVSNDASQVFLRLKELSVKADICEICAYAACSGC
;
A
#
# COMPACT_ATOMS: atom_id res chain seq x y z
N GLU A 1 25.94 -10.97 -19.34
CA GLU A 1 26.75 -9.85 -18.83
C GLU A 1 26.85 -8.79 -19.93
N SER A 2 25.83 -7.93 -20.05
CA SER A 2 25.82 -6.84 -21.04
C SER A 2 24.74 -5.83 -20.67
N SER A 3 25.16 -4.73 -20.08
CA SER A 3 24.54 -3.42 -20.30
C SER A 3 25.55 -2.39 -19.84
N GLU A 4 26.37 -1.97 -20.80
CA GLU A 4 27.22 -0.79 -20.68
C GLU A 4 26.33 0.40 -20.32
N ALA A 5 26.39 0.86 -19.07
CA ALA A 5 25.95 2.19 -18.71
C ALA A 5 27.00 3.19 -19.22
N LYS A 6 26.99 3.46 -20.54
CA LYS A 6 27.63 4.65 -21.12
C LYS A 6 26.85 5.87 -20.65
N PHE A 7 27.20 6.42 -19.50
CA PHE A 7 26.86 7.81 -19.18
C PHE A 7 27.83 8.45 -18.17
N LEU A 8 29.13 8.46 -18.53
CA LEU A 8 30.07 9.40 -17.93
C LEU A 8 30.50 10.40 -19.01
N THR A 9 29.56 11.27 -19.39
CA THR A 9 29.92 12.58 -19.96
C THR A 9 30.31 13.50 -18.80
N PRO A 10 31.16 14.53 -19.02
CA PRO A 10 31.44 15.53 -17.99
C PRO A 10 30.16 16.35 -17.74
N VAL A 11 29.35 15.91 -16.77
CA VAL A 11 28.15 16.64 -16.35
C VAL A 11 28.62 17.95 -15.73
N SER A 12 28.27 19.06 -16.36
CA SER A 12 28.59 20.40 -15.86
C SER A 12 28.00 20.56 -14.45
N MET A 13 28.74 21.20 -13.54
CA MET A 13 28.32 21.41 -12.14
C MET A 13 26.90 22.02 -12.05
N LYS A 14 26.54 22.88 -12.99
CA LYS A 14 25.20 23.48 -13.12
C LYS A 14 24.12 22.46 -13.46
N THR A 15 24.42 21.51 -14.35
CA THR A 15 23.53 20.40 -14.71
C THR A 15 23.33 19.45 -13.53
N LEU A 16 24.37 19.23 -12.74
CA LEU A 16 24.30 18.39 -11.54
C LEU A 16 23.39 19.00 -10.48
N PHE A 17 23.49 20.31 -10.23
CA PHE A 17 22.56 21.02 -9.35
C PHE A 17 21.13 21.02 -9.88
N ALA A 18 20.93 21.20 -11.19
CA ALA A 18 19.60 21.13 -11.78
C ALA A 18 18.96 19.74 -11.61
N ILE A 19 19.72 18.66 -11.82
CA ILE A 19 19.24 17.28 -11.61
C ILE A 19 18.93 17.05 -10.13
N LEU A 20 19.78 17.50 -9.21
CA LEU A 20 19.55 17.35 -7.78
C LEU A 20 18.28 18.10 -7.32
N PHE A 21 18.07 19.31 -7.81
CA PHE A 21 16.86 20.08 -7.52
C PHE A 21 15.61 19.42 -8.11
N LEU A 22 15.67 18.95 -9.36
CA LEU A 22 14.55 18.26 -9.99
C LEU A 22 14.20 16.97 -9.23
N THR A 23 15.19 16.15 -8.90
CA THR A 23 14.96 14.92 -8.13
C THR A 23 14.38 15.21 -6.75
N SER A 24 14.90 16.20 -6.02
CA SER A 24 14.35 16.60 -4.72
C SER A 24 12.90 17.11 -4.82
N CYS A 25 12.58 17.90 -5.85
CA CYS A 25 11.20 18.34 -6.09
C CYS A 25 10.30 17.14 -6.38
N LEU A 26 10.71 16.21 -7.26
CA LEU A 26 9.93 15.02 -7.59
C LEU A 26 9.73 14.10 -6.38
N SER A 27 10.73 13.94 -5.51
CA SER A 27 10.59 13.15 -4.28
C SER A 27 9.56 13.74 -3.32
N SER A 28 9.36 15.06 -3.35
CA SER A 28 8.35 15.74 -2.53
C SER A 28 6.92 15.54 -3.06
N LEU A 29 6.77 15.05 -4.30
CA LEU A 29 5.46 14.69 -4.89
C LEU A 29 5.07 13.24 -4.60
N VAL A 30 5.95 12.43 -4.02
CA VAL A 30 5.62 11.06 -3.63
C VAL A 30 4.86 11.11 -2.31
N GLU A 31 3.54 11.18 -2.40
CA GLU A 31 2.65 11.03 -1.25
C GLU A 31 2.69 9.58 -0.78
N ASN A 32 3.34 9.35 0.37
CA ASN A 32 3.32 8.05 1.04
C ASN A 32 2.20 8.09 2.08
N VAL A 33 0.96 8.00 1.59
CA VAL A 33 -0.19 7.94 2.49
C VAL A 33 -0.16 6.62 3.25
N MET A 34 -0.12 6.73 4.56
CA MET A 34 -0.23 5.62 5.51
C MET A 34 -1.69 5.45 5.92
N VAL A 35 -2.09 4.21 6.11
CA VAL A 35 -3.41 3.78 6.59
C VAL A 35 -3.22 3.10 7.94
N GLN A 36 -3.85 3.65 8.98
CA GLN A 36 -3.82 3.14 10.33
C GLN A 36 -5.16 2.47 10.70
N ASP A 37 -5.07 1.22 11.15
CA ASP A 37 -6.20 0.47 11.71
C ASP A 37 -5.81 -0.15 13.05
N GLY A 38 -6.09 0.57 14.14
CA GLY A 38 -5.64 0.19 15.48
C GLY A 38 -4.11 0.23 15.58
N ASP A 39 -3.50 -0.92 15.88
CA ASP A 39 -2.05 -1.11 15.99
C ASP A 39 -1.38 -1.45 14.65
N TYR A 40 -2.16 -1.58 13.57
CA TYR A 40 -1.65 -1.86 12.24
C TYR A 40 -1.49 -0.58 11.43
N GLU A 41 -0.38 -0.47 10.73
CA GLU A 41 -0.07 0.63 9.83
C GLU A 41 0.44 0.08 8.50
N PHE A 42 -0.13 0.56 7.39
CA PHE A 42 0.17 0.08 6.05
C PHE A 42 0.32 1.26 5.10
N LEU A 43 1.10 1.11 4.03
CA LEU A 43 1.03 2.05 2.92
C LEU A 43 -0.31 1.88 2.20
N LEU A 44 -0.93 2.99 1.80
CA LEU A 44 -2.18 2.98 1.03
C LEU A 44 -2.05 2.11 -0.23
N GLU A 45 -0.86 2.08 -0.85
CA GLU A 45 -0.58 1.24 -2.01
C GLU A 45 -0.65 -0.26 -1.71
N GLU A 46 -0.19 -0.69 -0.54
CA GLU A 46 -0.30 -2.10 -0.09
C GLU A 46 -1.78 -2.46 0.14
N VAL A 47 -2.55 -1.54 0.71
CA VAL A 47 -4.00 -1.70 0.96
C VAL A 47 -4.79 -1.73 -0.36
N LYS A 48 -4.35 -1.02 -1.40
CA LYS A 48 -4.89 -1.12 -2.77
C LYS A 48 -4.59 -2.49 -3.39
N GLN A 49 -3.38 -3.01 -3.23
CA GLN A 49 -2.99 -4.34 -3.74
C GLN A 49 -3.77 -5.47 -3.04
N LEU A 50 -3.95 -5.35 -1.73
CA LEU A 50 -4.78 -6.25 -0.93
C LEU A 50 -6.20 -6.34 -1.50
N TRP A 51 -6.81 -5.21 -1.87
CA TRP A 51 -8.14 -5.20 -2.47
C TRP A 51 -8.23 -5.98 -3.78
N LEU A 52 -7.19 -5.94 -4.63
CA LEU A 52 -7.18 -6.73 -5.87
C LEU A 52 -7.24 -8.24 -5.62
N LEU A 53 -6.66 -8.71 -4.51
CA LEU A 53 -6.75 -10.11 -4.07
C LEU A 53 -8.12 -10.42 -3.48
N MET A 54 -8.67 -9.50 -2.68
CA MET A 54 -9.94 -9.66 -2.00
C MET A 54 -11.17 -9.51 -2.90
N ASN A 55 -11.10 -8.70 -3.96
CA ASN A 55 -12.20 -8.48 -4.90
C ASN A 55 -12.49 -9.71 -5.77
N LYS A 56 -11.56 -10.68 -5.81
CA LYS A 56 -11.81 -12.03 -6.36
C LYS A 56 -12.68 -12.89 -5.43
N GLY A 57 -12.85 -12.48 -4.16
CA GLY A 57 -13.67 -13.13 -3.14
C GLY A 57 -14.86 -12.26 -2.69
N HIS A 58 -15.92 -12.88 -2.16
CA HIS A 58 -17.13 -12.19 -1.73
C HIS A 58 -17.09 -11.81 -0.24
N LEU A 59 -16.13 -10.99 0.20
CA LEU A 59 -15.99 -10.64 1.61
C LEU A 59 -17.06 -9.63 2.03
N GLY A 60 -17.72 -9.84 3.17
CA GLY A 60 -18.85 -9.05 3.67
C GLY A 60 -20.22 -9.68 3.43
N SER A 61 -20.28 -11.00 3.23
CA SER A 61 -21.56 -11.71 2.99
C SER A 61 -22.18 -12.20 4.30
N THR A 62 -21.43 -13.00 5.06
CA THR A 62 -21.81 -13.49 6.40
C THR A 62 -20.54 -13.68 7.25
N PRO A 63 -20.63 -13.60 8.59
CA PRO A 63 -19.44 -13.72 9.45
C PRO A 63 -18.63 -15.01 9.22
N ASP A 64 -19.31 -16.14 8.99
CA ASP A 64 -18.65 -17.43 8.75
C ASP A 64 -17.99 -17.49 7.36
N ALA A 65 -18.65 -16.92 6.34
CA ALA A 65 -18.06 -16.79 5.01
C ALA A 65 -16.82 -15.90 5.04
N ASP A 66 -16.85 -14.83 5.84
CA ASP A 66 -15.74 -13.88 5.94
C ASP A 66 -14.52 -14.51 6.62
N LYS A 67 -14.72 -15.29 7.68
CA LYS A 67 -13.64 -16.08 8.31
C LYS A 67 -13.02 -17.08 7.33
N SER A 68 -13.84 -17.80 6.57
CA SER A 68 -13.36 -18.76 5.59
C SER A 68 -12.53 -18.08 4.49
N GLN A 69 -13.01 -16.93 3.99
CA GLN A 69 -12.31 -16.19 2.95
C GLN A 69 -11.00 -15.59 3.44
N VAL A 70 -10.97 -15.06 4.68
CA VAL A 70 -9.74 -14.55 5.29
C VAL A 70 -8.73 -15.67 5.51
N SER A 71 -9.16 -16.87 5.93
CA SER A 71 -8.26 -18.04 5.97
C SER A 71 -7.66 -18.37 4.61
N THR A 72 -8.43 -18.25 3.53
CA THR A 72 -7.93 -18.46 2.17
C THR A 72 -6.97 -17.35 1.74
N LEU A 73 -7.30 -16.09 2.05
CA LEU A 73 -6.46 -14.91 1.77
C LEU A 73 -5.11 -15.02 2.48
N CYS A 74 -5.10 -15.40 3.76
CA CYS A 74 -3.90 -15.56 4.57
C CYS A 74 -2.99 -16.72 4.12
N LYS A 75 -3.52 -17.66 3.32
CA LYS A 75 -2.74 -18.73 2.68
C LYS A 75 -2.36 -18.40 1.24
N ASN A 76 -2.79 -17.26 0.71
CA ASN A 76 -2.48 -16.86 -0.65
C ASN A 76 -1.00 -16.40 -0.72
N PRO A 77 -0.15 -17.04 -1.54
CA PRO A 77 1.25 -16.63 -1.70
C PRO A 77 1.40 -15.23 -2.33
N GLU A 78 0.36 -14.70 -2.97
CA GLU A 78 0.34 -13.34 -3.52
C GLU A 78 0.03 -12.27 -2.45
N LEU A 79 -0.36 -12.66 -1.23
CA LEU A 79 -0.65 -11.72 -0.15
C LEU A 79 0.66 -11.03 0.29
N PRO A 80 0.73 -9.69 0.28
CA PRO A 80 1.91 -8.97 0.77
C PRO A 80 2.25 -9.35 2.21
N GLU A 81 3.54 -9.54 2.48
CA GLU A 81 4.04 -10.03 3.78
C GLU A 81 3.64 -9.13 4.96
N VAL A 82 3.48 -7.83 4.69
CA VAL A 82 3.03 -6.84 5.69
C VAL A 82 1.68 -7.18 6.33
N PHE A 83 0.82 -7.97 5.67
CA PHE A 83 -0.48 -8.38 6.22
C PHE A 83 -0.44 -9.66 7.05
N GLN A 84 0.69 -10.38 7.10
CA GLN A 84 0.84 -11.60 7.89
C GLN A 84 0.56 -11.40 9.40
N PRO A 85 0.95 -10.28 10.03
CA PRO A 85 0.57 -9.98 11.42
C PRO A 85 -0.94 -9.85 11.64
N VAL A 86 -1.72 -9.48 10.62
CA VAL A 86 -3.19 -9.46 10.70
C VAL A 86 -3.74 -10.88 10.68
N CYS A 87 -3.16 -11.77 9.87
CA CYS A 87 -3.62 -13.15 9.71
C CYS A 87 -3.54 -13.99 10.98
N VAL A 88 -2.65 -13.65 11.91
CA VAL A 88 -2.53 -14.33 13.21
C VAL A 88 -3.44 -13.73 14.29
N SER A 89 -4.12 -12.63 14.00
CA SER A 89 -5.05 -11.97 14.92
C SER A 89 -6.40 -12.67 15.00
N ASN A 90 -7.01 -12.68 16.19
CA ASN A 90 -8.37 -13.18 16.37
C ASN A 90 -9.41 -12.35 15.62
N ASP A 91 -9.12 -11.08 15.34
CA ASP A 91 -10.01 -10.14 14.66
C ASP A 91 -9.62 -9.91 13.19
N ALA A 92 -8.83 -10.81 12.60
CA ALA A 92 -8.33 -10.70 11.22
C ALA A 92 -9.43 -10.34 10.22
N SER A 93 -10.60 -11.01 10.29
CA SER A 93 -11.70 -10.74 9.37
C SER A 93 -12.23 -9.32 9.47
N GLN A 94 -12.29 -8.74 10.67
CA GLN A 94 -12.79 -7.38 10.87
C GLN A 94 -11.77 -6.35 10.38
N VAL A 95 -10.48 -6.58 10.64
CA VAL A 95 -9.38 -5.74 10.14
C VAL A 95 -9.41 -5.74 8.60
N PHE A 96 -9.42 -6.92 7.97
CA PHE A 96 -9.48 -7.01 6.50
C PHE A 96 -10.74 -6.36 5.92
N LEU A 97 -11.89 -6.44 6.59
CA LEU A 97 -13.12 -5.74 6.16
C LEU A 97 -12.97 -4.21 6.22
N ARG A 98 -12.36 -3.67 7.28
CA ARG A 98 -12.11 -2.23 7.41
C ARG A 98 -11.09 -1.74 6.39
N LEU A 99 -10.00 -2.49 6.20
CA LEU A 99 -9.02 -2.21 5.16
C LEU A 99 -9.67 -2.24 3.77
N LYS A 100 -10.54 -3.20 3.49
CA LYS A 100 -11.34 -3.25 2.25
C LYS A 100 -12.18 -1.98 2.05
N GLU A 101 -12.85 -1.49 3.09
CA GLU A 101 -13.66 -0.26 2.97
C GLU A 101 -12.78 0.95 2.63
N LEU A 102 -11.59 1.04 3.24
CA LEU A 102 -10.62 2.10 2.97
C LEU A 102 -10.04 1.98 1.55
N SER A 103 -9.75 0.77 1.05
CA SER A 103 -9.28 0.56 -0.32
C SER A 103 -10.31 1.01 -1.38
N VAL A 104 -11.60 0.78 -1.13
CA VAL A 104 -12.69 1.19 -2.05
C VAL A 104 -12.77 2.72 -2.16
N LYS A 105 -12.32 3.44 -1.11
CA LYS A 105 -12.33 4.90 -1.01
C LYS A 105 -10.91 5.46 -0.91
N ALA A 106 -9.98 4.87 -1.64
CA ALA A 106 -8.57 5.22 -1.55
C ALA A 106 -8.31 6.70 -1.93
N ASP A 107 -9.09 7.26 -2.84
CA ASP A 107 -9.08 8.69 -3.22
C ASP A 107 -9.34 9.63 -2.04
N ILE A 108 -10.19 9.21 -1.09
CA ILE A 108 -10.45 9.97 0.14
C ILE A 108 -9.24 9.94 1.08
N CYS A 109 -8.49 8.83 1.09
CA CYS A 109 -7.25 8.72 1.84
C CYS A 109 -6.10 9.50 1.21
N GLU A 110 -6.06 9.65 -0.12
CA GLU A 110 -5.08 10.50 -0.82
C GLU A 110 -5.18 11.97 -0.42
N ILE A 111 -6.36 12.43 -0.03
CA ILE A 111 -6.56 13.80 0.47
C ILE A 111 -6.63 13.89 2.00
N CYS A 112 -6.23 12.82 2.71
CA CYS A 112 -6.25 12.72 4.18
C CYS A 112 -7.59 13.15 4.82
N ALA A 113 -8.72 12.85 4.16
CA ALA A 113 -10.04 13.20 4.66
C ALA A 113 -10.60 12.15 5.64
N TYR A 114 -9.99 10.97 5.72
CA TYR A 114 -10.25 9.98 6.76
C TYR A 114 -9.18 10.06 7.85
N ALA A 115 -9.61 10.00 9.12
CA ALA A 115 -8.70 9.99 10.28
C ALA A 115 -7.77 8.77 10.33
N ALA A 116 -8.12 7.70 9.62
CA ALA A 116 -7.28 6.53 9.44
C ALA A 116 -6.12 6.78 8.47
N CYS A 117 -6.06 7.92 7.78
CA CYS A 117 -5.11 8.19 6.72
C CYS A 117 -4.23 9.40 7.05
N SER A 118 -2.92 9.27 6.87
CA SER A 118 -1.91 10.29 7.19
C SER A 118 -0.76 10.27 6.19
N GLY A 119 0.04 11.33 6.10
CA GLY A 119 1.19 11.38 5.18
C GLY A 119 0.93 12.16 3.89
N CYS A 120 -0.26 12.73 3.76
CA CYS A 120 -0.46 14.06 3.19
C CYS A 120 -0.10 15.12 4.27
#